data_AF-A0A7W9XLN0-F1
#
_entry.id   AF-A0A7W9XLN0-F1
#
_cell.length_a   1.000
_cell.length_b   1.000
_cell.length_c   1.000
_cell.angle_alpha   90.00
_cell.angle_beta   90.00
_cell.angle_gamma   90.00
#
_symmetry.space_group_name_H-M   'P 1'
#
loop_
_entity.id
_entity.type
_entity.pdbx_description
1 polymer ?
#
loop_
_entity_poly.entity_id
_entity_poly.type
_entity_poly.pdbx_seq_one_letter_code
_entity_poly.pdbx_strand_id
1 'polypeptide(L)'
;MAVKGHHLKIQSTQGDECGFKIDTTAQLDFNLNDTAKFNIWTRIKYEVLCTGGVLSGISVYDSLNVAATTSNYTITSKSGENLVLKLLTPGNKVSQLSLNGSMNVFANLQPKKGTATSGTYNFTFTSLVIDPAKNGDIISGSATFATKGSSAEGVWDYKGTILFLPNHQAKITINGTAFTYDLQTGLAV
;
A
#
# COMPACT_ATOMS: atom_id res chain seq x y z
N MET A 1 11.52 -28.97 6.61
CA MET A 1 11.46 -27.81 5.71
C MET A 1 10.52 -28.16 4.58
N ALA A 2 9.41 -27.44 4.42
CA ALA A 2 8.46 -27.72 3.34
C ALA A 2 8.12 -26.41 2.64
N VAL A 3 8.72 -26.21 1.47
CA VAL A 3 8.32 -25.17 0.53
C VAL A 3 7.22 -25.77 -0.33
N LYS A 4 5.97 -25.31 -0.21
CA LYS A 4 4.84 -25.81 -1.01
C LYS A 4 4.42 -24.78 -2.05
N GLY A 5 4.51 -25.17 -3.32
CA GLY A 5 3.78 -24.56 -4.45
C GLY A 5 4.29 -23.20 -4.92
N HIS A 6 5.25 -23.20 -5.85
CA HIS A 6 5.59 -22.00 -6.62
C HIS A 6 5.03 -22.14 -8.04
N HIS A 7 4.06 -21.29 -8.39
CA HIS A 7 3.62 -21.11 -9.77
C HIS A 7 3.90 -19.66 -10.17
N LEU A 8 5.12 -19.39 -10.65
CA LEU A 8 5.43 -18.14 -11.30
C LEU A 8 4.90 -18.20 -12.73
N LYS A 9 3.87 -17.41 -13.04
CA LYS A 9 3.40 -17.23 -14.43
C LYS A 9 3.92 -15.90 -14.94
N ILE A 10 4.85 -15.98 -15.90
CA ILE A 10 5.34 -14.83 -16.67
C ILE A 10 4.62 -14.89 -18.01
N GLN A 11 3.90 -13.84 -18.38
CA GLN A 11 3.34 -13.68 -19.71
C GLN A 11 3.90 -12.38 -20.30
N SER A 12 4.50 -12.47 -21.49
CA SER A 12 4.91 -11.31 -22.29
C SER A 12 4.29 -11.47 -23.67
N THR A 13 3.53 -10.47 -24.13
CA THR A 13 2.87 -10.49 -25.43
C THR A 13 3.09 -9.13 -26.13
N GLN A 14 4.12 -9.10 -26.98
CA GLN A 14 4.50 -8.06 -27.97
C GLN A 14 5.25 -6.80 -27.48
N GLY A 15 6.42 -6.57 -28.10
CA GLY A 15 7.30 -5.42 -27.89
C GLY A 15 8.05 -5.49 -26.55
N ASP A 16 9.27 -4.95 -26.48
CA ASP A 16 10.27 -5.30 -25.45
C ASP A 16 9.83 -5.13 -23.97
N GLU A 17 8.70 -4.47 -23.67
CA GLU A 17 8.13 -4.38 -22.30
C GLU A 17 6.58 -4.37 -22.22
N CYS A 18 5.86 -4.25 -23.35
CA CYS A 18 4.41 -4.08 -23.33
C CYS A 18 3.65 -5.38 -23.06
N GLY A 19 2.65 -5.32 -22.18
CA GLY A 19 1.86 -6.50 -21.81
C GLY A 19 2.62 -7.49 -20.93
N PHE A 20 3.79 -7.10 -20.39
CA PHE A 20 4.47 -7.88 -19.37
C PHE A 20 3.60 -8.00 -18.11
N LYS A 21 3.39 -9.25 -17.66
CA LYS A 21 2.55 -9.57 -16.50
C LYS A 21 3.26 -10.53 -15.56
N ILE A 22 3.10 -10.26 -14.28
CA ILE A 22 3.38 -11.20 -13.18
C ILE A 22 2.04 -11.45 -12.47
N ASP A 23 1.69 -12.71 -12.25
CA ASP A 23 0.67 -13.12 -11.26
C ASP A 23 1.28 -14.27 -10.49
N THR A 24 1.69 -14.00 -9.25
CA THR A 24 2.34 -14.99 -8.42
C THR A 24 1.83 -14.94 -6.99
N THR A 25 1.94 -16.07 -6.32
CA THR A 25 1.63 -16.22 -4.91
C THR A 25 2.78 -16.97 -4.29
N ALA A 26 3.26 -16.48 -3.15
CA ALA A 26 4.32 -17.09 -2.38
C ALA A 26 3.86 -17.29 -0.94
N GLN A 27 4.24 -18.41 -0.35
CA GLN A 27 4.00 -18.72 1.04
C GLN A 27 5.27 -19.27 1.67
N LEU A 28 5.58 -18.78 2.85
CA LEU A 28 6.75 -19.15 3.64
C LEU A 28 6.29 -19.49 5.06
N ASP A 29 6.57 -20.70 5.49
CA ASP A 29 6.18 -21.22 6.80
C ASP A 29 7.42 -21.66 7.58
N PHE A 30 7.66 -21.05 8.75
CA PHE A 30 8.62 -21.53 9.74
C PHE A 30 7.88 -21.95 11.01
N ASN A 31 7.95 -23.24 11.29
CA ASN A 31 7.52 -23.81 12.56
C ASN A 31 8.76 -24.26 13.31
N LEU A 32 9.31 -23.39 14.17
CA LEU A 32 10.52 -23.69 14.93
C LEU A 32 10.19 -24.58 16.14
N ASN A 33 9.10 -24.27 16.84
CA ASN A 33 8.54 -25.06 17.94
C ASN A 33 7.10 -24.61 18.26
N ASP A 34 6.51 -25.15 19.34
CA ASP A 34 5.15 -24.83 19.77
C ASP A 34 4.93 -23.36 20.14
N THR A 35 5.99 -22.68 20.56
CA THR A 35 5.95 -21.28 21.01
C THR A 35 6.45 -20.30 19.96
N ALA A 36 7.05 -20.77 18.86
CA ALA A 36 7.67 -19.94 17.83
C ALA A 36 7.24 -20.42 16.43
N LYS A 37 6.31 -19.67 15.83
CA LYS A 37 5.77 -19.92 14.50
C LYS A 37 5.75 -18.64 13.69
N PHE A 38 6.01 -18.73 12.40
CA PHE A 38 6.01 -17.59 11.50
C PHE A 38 5.48 -18.03 10.14
N ASN A 39 4.51 -17.29 9.61
CA ASN A 39 3.91 -17.50 8.30
C ASN A 39 3.91 -16.15 7.57
N ILE A 40 4.41 -16.16 6.35
CA ILE A 40 4.19 -15.11 5.37
C ILE A 40 3.43 -15.71 4.21
N TRP A 41 2.38 -15.04 3.79
CA TRP A 41 1.71 -15.28 2.54
C TRP A 41 1.66 -13.96 1.77
N THR A 42 2.00 -13.97 0.49
CA THR A 42 1.89 -12.81 -0.39
C THR A 42 1.34 -13.22 -1.75
N ARG A 43 0.54 -12.34 -2.35
CA ARG A 43 0.13 -12.43 -3.74
C ARG A 43 0.40 -11.11 -4.44
N ILE A 44 1.19 -11.16 -5.52
CA ILE A 44 1.53 -10.00 -6.32
C ILE A 44 0.98 -10.22 -7.73
N LYS A 45 0.24 -9.23 -8.23
CA LYS A 45 -0.04 -9.04 -9.65
C LYS A 45 0.57 -7.73 -10.11
N TYR A 46 1.29 -7.79 -11.21
CA TYR A 46 1.91 -6.65 -11.83
C TYR A 46 1.62 -6.68 -13.32
N GLU A 47 1.28 -5.54 -13.90
CA GLU A 47 1.05 -5.41 -15.33
C GLU A 47 1.63 -4.10 -15.85
N VAL A 48 2.44 -4.19 -16.92
CA VAL A 48 2.87 -3.01 -17.69
C VAL A 48 1.76 -2.62 -18.66
N LEU A 49 1.28 -1.39 -18.52
CA LEU A 49 0.22 -0.81 -19.34
C LEU A 49 0.83 -0.07 -20.54
N CYS A 50 0.25 -0.27 -21.72
CA CYS A 50 0.64 0.45 -22.93
C CYS A 50 -0.58 1.03 -23.66
N THR A 51 -0.40 2.16 -24.32
CA THR A 51 -1.38 2.81 -25.18
C THR A 51 -0.77 2.97 -26.57
N GLY A 52 -1.36 2.32 -27.58
CA GLY A 52 -0.81 2.32 -28.94
C GLY A 52 0.60 1.71 -29.06
N GLY A 53 0.92 0.71 -28.22
CA GLY A 53 2.24 0.07 -28.18
C GLY A 53 3.32 0.85 -27.44
N VAL A 54 2.98 1.99 -26.83
CA VAL A 54 3.89 2.83 -26.04
C VAL A 54 3.55 2.70 -24.56
N LEU A 55 4.58 2.61 -23.70
CA LEU A 55 4.42 2.60 -22.24
C LEU A 55 3.52 3.74 -21.78
N SER A 56 2.47 3.40 -21.02
CA SER A 56 1.51 4.35 -20.46
C SER A 56 1.30 4.20 -18.96
N GLY A 57 1.81 3.14 -18.32
CA GLY A 57 1.73 3.00 -16.88
C GLY A 57 2.02 1.60 -16.36
N ILE A 58 1.70 1.39 -15.08
CA ILE A 58 1.75 0.11 -14.40
C ILE A 58 0.50 -0.08 -13.54
N SER A 59 0.06 -1.32 -13.40
CA SER A 59 -0.96 -1.73 -12.44
C SER A 59 -0.33 -2.71 -11.46
N VAL A 60 -0.55 -2.49 -10.18
CA VAL A 60 -0.04 -3.31 -9.09
C VAL A 60 -1.20 -3.72 -8.19
N TYR A 61 -1.33 -5.01 -7.96
CA TYR A 61 -2.10 -5.55 -6.87
C TYR A 61 -1.14 -6.34 -5.98
N ASP A 62 -1.08 -6.02 -4.70
CA ASP A 62 -0.38 -6.81 -3.70
C ASP A 62 -1.35 -7.15 -2.57
N SER A 63 -1.20 -8.34 -2.00
CA SER A 63 -1.77 -8.67 -0.72
C SER A 63 -0.75 -9.45 0.08
N LEU A 64 -0.45 -8.96 1.28
CA LEU A 64 0.48 -9.57 2.22
C LEU A 64 -0.28 -9.95 3.49
N ASN A 65 0.01 -11.13 4.00
CA ASN A 65 -0.42 -11.60 5.31
C ASN A 65 0.80 -12.14 6.05
N VAL A 66 1.11 -11.54 7.18
CA VAL A 66 2.17 -11.96 8.09
C VAL A 66 1.52 -12.38 9.40
N ALA A 67 1.79 -13.61 9.82
CA ALA A 67 1.37 -14.11 11.12
C ALA A 67 2.60 -14.64 11.87
N ALA A 68 2.78 -14.19 13.11
CA ALA A 68 3.87 -14.65 13.97
C ALA A 68 3.33 -14.99 15.37
N THR A 69 3.81 -16.09 15.93
CA THR A 69 3.56 -16.48 17.30
C THR A 69 4.89 -16.61 18.01
N THR A 70 4.99 -15.99 19.18
CA THR A 70 6.13 -16.08 20.08
C THR A 70 5.68 -16.59 21.45
N SER A 71 6.62 -16.72 22.39
CA SER A 71 6.30 -17.04 23.79
C SER A 71 5.39 -16.00 24.44
N ASN A 72 5.44 -14.73 23.99
CA ASN A 72 4.76 -13.61 24.65
C ASN A 72 3.64 -12.97 23.82
N TYR A 73 3.67 -13.11 22.49
CA TYR A 73 2.77 -12.40 21.58
C TYR A 73 2.31 -13.27 20.42
N THR A 74 1.12 -12.97 19.92
CA THR A 74 0.66 -13.31 18.58
C THR A 74 0.51 -12.01 17.79
N ILE A 75 1.15 -11.96 16.62
CA ILE A 75 1.16 -10.81 15.73
C ILE A 75 0.47 -11.23 14.43
N THR A 76 -0.46 -10.42 13.97
CA THR A 76 -1.06 -10.56 12.64
C THR A 76 -1.01 -9.20 11.95
N SER A 77 -0.39 -9.14 10.79
CA SER A 77 -0.43 -7.98 9.90
C SER A 77 -0.95 -8.41 8.54
N LYS A 78 -1.87 -7.64 7.98
CA LYS A 78 -2.39 -7.83 6.63
C LYS A 78 -2.31 -6.50 5.90
N SER A 79 -1.78 -6.50 4.69
CA SER A 79 -1.92 -5.38 3.77
C SER A 79 -2.52 -5.85 2.46
N GLY A 80 -3.19 -4.93 1.79
CA GLY A 80 -3.71 -5.09 0.45
C GLY A 80 -3.60 -3.76 -0.27
N GLU A 81 -3.08 -3.81 -1.48
CA GLU A 81 -2.90 -2.66 -2.35
C GLU A 81 -3.47 -2.99 -3.72
N ASN A 82 -4.17 -2.03 -4.32
CA ASN A 82 -4.61 -2.09 -5.71
C ASN A 82 -4.40 -0.71 -6.30
N LEU A 83 -3.26 -0.51 -6.95
CA LEU A 83 -2.74 0.76 -7.38
C LEU A 83 -2.52 0.76 -8.89
N VAL A 84 -2.90 1.86 -9.54
CA VAL A 84 -2.67 2.10 -10.96
C VAL A 84 -1.94 3.42 -11.10
N LEU A 85 -0.71 3.35 -11.61
CA LEU A 85 0.14 4.49 -11.91
C LEU A 85 0.19 4.68 -13.43
N LYS A 86 -0.14 5.87 -13.92
CA LYS A 86 -0.13 6.18 -15.36
C LYS A 86 0.76 7.38 -15.65
N LEU A 87 1.41 7.37 -16.81
CA LEU A 87 2.01 8.58 -17.37
C LEU A 87 0.88 9.50 -17.85
N LEU A 88 0.94 10.79 -17.50
CA LEU A 88 0.02 11.78 -18.07
C LEU A 88 0.29 12.05 -19.56
N THR A 89 1.52 11.78 -20.00
CA THR A 89 1.97 11.87 -21.39
C THR A 89 2.72 10.58 -21.76
N PRO A 90 2.04 9.58 -22.36
CA PRO A 90 2.66 8.31 -22.74
C PRO A 90 3.92 8.48 -23.60
N GLY A 91 4.94 7.64 -23.36
CA GLY A 91 6.21 7.69 -24.07
C GLY A 91 7.19 8.77 -23.61
N ASN A 92 6.79 9.69 -22.73
CA ASN A 92 7.68 10.69 -22.16
C ASN A 92 8.23 10.23 -20.79
N LYS A 93 9.55 10.01 -20.70
CA LYS A 93 10.24 9.54 -19.48
C LYS A 93 10.24 10.54 -18.32
N VAL A 94 9.97 11.82 -18.57
CA VAL A 94 9.82 12.86 -17.53
C VAL A 94 8.37 13.28 -17.34
N SER A 95 7.42 12.49 -17.86
CA SER A 95 6.00 12.78 -17.67
C SER A 95 5.63 12.72 -16.20
N GLN A 96 4.76 13.65 -15.79
CA GLN A 96 4.03 13.54 -14.53
C GLN A 96 3.25 12.24 -14.48
N LEU A 97 3.09 11.71 -13.28
CA LEU A 97 2.46 10.44 -13.03
C LEU A 97 1.10 10.67 -12.37
N SER A 98 0.09 9.90 -12.76
CA SER A 98 -1.21 9.85 -12.08
C SER A 98 -1.35 8.54 -11.32
N LEU A 99 -1.55 8.60 -10.01
CA LEU A 99 -1.81 7.44 -9.16
C LEU A 99 -3.28 7.41 -8.74
N ASN A 100 -3.91 6.26 -8.93
CA ASN A 100 -5.24 5.94 -8.42
C ASN A 100 -5.20 4.58 -7.72
N GLY A 101 -6.07 4.35 -6.76
CA GLY A 101 -6.23 3.03 -6.18
C GLY A 101 -6.58 3.04 -4.71
N SER A 102 -6.39 1.90 -4.05
CA SER A 102 -6.65 1.77 -2.62
C SER A 102 -5.58 0.97 -1.91
N MET A 103 -5.43 1.25 -0.62
CA MET A 103 -4.59 0.52 0.30
C MET A 103 -5.40 0.21 1.55
N ASN A 104 -5.34 -1.03 2.01
CA ASN A 104 -5.87 -1.44 3.31
C ASN A 104 -4.74 -2.07 4.12
N VAL A 105 -4.66 -1.71 5.39
CA VAL A 105 -3.73 -2.29 6.35
C VAL A 105 -4.51 -2.67 7.59
N PHE A 106 -4.25 -3.87 8.09
CA PHE A 106 -4.69 -4.36 9.38
C PHE A 106 -3.46 -4.79 10.17
N ALA A 107 -3.39 -4.39 11.43
CA ALA A 107 -2.37 -4.84 12.35
C ALA A 107 -3.03 -5.24 13.67
N ASN A 108 -2.58 -6.35 14.24
CA ASN A 108 -3.02 -6.84 15.52
C ASN A 108 -1.83 -7.40 16.29
N LEU A 109 -1.62 -6.87 17.48
CA LEU A 109 -0.67 -7.34 18.47
C LEU A 109 -1.46 -7.86 19.66
N GLN A 110 -1.50 -9.17 19.81
CA GLN A 110 -2.16 -9.87 20.91
C GLN A 110 -1.08 -10.38 21.88
N PRO A 111 -0.84 -9.70 23.01
CA PRO A 111 -0.01 -10.28 24.05
C PRO A 111 -0.74 -11.46 24.70
N LYS A 112 0.00 -12.47 25.17
CA LYS A 112 -0.57 -13.59 25.94
C LYS A 112 -1.08 -13.18 27.32
N LYS A 113 -0.57 -12.04 27.82
CA LYS A 113 -1.04 -11.38 29.04
C LYS A 113 -1.14 -9.88 28.77
N GLY A 114 -2.25 -9.26 29.16
CA GLY A 114 -2.51 -7.84 28.95
C GLY A 114 -3.45 -7.55 27.78
N THR A 115 -3.57 -6.27 27.42
CA THR A 115 -4.55 -5.78 26.46
C THR A 115 -4.03 -5.89 25.02
N ALA A 116 -4.88 -6.39 24.12
CA ALA A 116 -4.59 -6.42 22.70
C ALA A 116 -4.55 -5.01 22.11
N THR A 117 -3.72 -4.81 21.10
CA THR A 117 -3.76 -3.60 20.26
C THR A 117 -4.07 -4.00 18.84
N SER A 118 -5.07 -3.36 18.24
CA SER A 118 -5.45 -3.62 16.86
C SER A 118 -5.77 -2.33 16.12
N GLY A 119 -5.50 -2.30 14.82
CA GLY A 119 -5.74 -1.14 13.98
C GLY A 119 -6.06 -1.56 12.55
N THR A 120 -6.99 -0.85 11.93
CA THR A 120 -7.27 -0.89 10.50
C THR A 120 -7.06 0.48 9.92
N TYR A 121 -6.40 0.58 8.78
CA TYR A 121 -6.11 1.81 8.06
C TYR A 121 -6.45 1.59 6.60
N ASN A 122 -7.45 2.32 6.10
CA ASN A 122 -7.87 2.24 4.71
C ASN A 122 -7.67 3.59 4.05
N PHE A 123 -7.13 3.58 2.85
CA PHE A 123 -6.92 4.74 2.00
C PHE A 123 -7.46 4.46 0.61
N THR A 124 -8.10 5.46 0.00
CA THR A 124 -8.45 5.45 -1.41
C THR A 124 -7.90 6.70 -2.06
N PHE A 125 -6.96 6.53 -2.97
CA PHE A 125 -6.28 7.58 -3.72
C PHE A 125 -7.02 7.86 -5.03
N THR A 126 -7.29 9.13 -5.28
CA THR A 126 -8.00 9.63 -6.47
C THR A 126 -7.14 10.68 -7.15
N SER A 127 -6.66 10.34 -8.34
CA SER A 127 -5.95 11.22 -9.26
C SER A 127 -4.79 11.97 -8.60
N LEU A 128 -3.94 11.30 -7.81
CA LEU A 128 -2.72 11.94 -7.32
C LEU A 128 -1.82 12.25 -8.51
N VAL A 129 -1.36 13.48 -8.62
CA VAL A 129 -0.40 13.87 -9.65
C VAL A 129 0.96 14.04 -9.00
N ILE A 130 1.90 13.20 -9.42
CA ILE A 130 3.29 13.21 -8.96
C ILE A 130 4.14 13.83 -10.05
N ASP A 131 5.02 14.75 -9.68
CA ASP A 131 5.95 15.41 -10.59
C ASP A 131 7.39 14.94 -10.33
N PRO A 132 7.92 14.01 -11.15
CA PRO A 132 9.29 13.53 -11.00
C PRO A 132 10.34 14.65 -11.13
N ALA A 133 10.04 15.72 -11.86
CA ALA A 133 10.96 16.85 -12.03
C ALA A 133 11.06 17.73 -10.76
N LYS A 134 10.14 17.56 -9.80
CA LYS A 134 10.11 18.26 -8.52
C LYS A 134 10.42 17.32 -7.35
N ASN A 135 11.46 16.50 -7.48
CA ASN A 135 11.85 15.52 -6.46
C ASN A 135 10.71 14.57 -6.05
N GLY A 136 9.80 14.24 -6.98
CA GLY A 136 8.65 13.38 -6.69
C GLY A 136 7.54 14.06 -5.88
N ASP A 137 7.41 15.39 -5.93
CA ASP A 137 6.32 16.12 -5.28
C ASP A 137 4.93 15.67 -5.75
N ILE A 138 3.99 15.59 -4.83
CA ILE A 138 2.58 15.31 -5.13
C ILE A 138 1.86 16.65 -5.27
N ILE A 139 1.78 17.13 -6.51
CA ILE A 139 1.33 18.51 -6.78
C ILE A 139 -0.19 18.67 -6.74
N SER A 140 -0.96 17.57 -6.81
CA SER A 140 -2.42 17.60 -6.70
C SER A 140 -3.02 16.20 -6.48
N GLY A 141 -4.34 16.16 -6.32
CA GLY A 141 -5.13 14.95 -6.11
C GLY A 141 -5.61 14.82 -4.68
N SER A 142 -6.30 13.73 -4.39
CA SER A 142 -6.88 13.52 -3.06
C SER A 142 -6.84 12.08 -2.61
N ALA A 143 -6.99 11.88 -1.32
CA ALA A 143 -7.31 10.59 -0.75
C ALA A 143 -8.48 10.70 0.23
N THR A 144 -9.26 9.64 0.36
CA THR A 144 -10.09 9.43 1.56
C THR A 144 -9.38 8.44 2.47
N PHE A 145 -9.59 8.57 3.78
CA PHE A 145 -9.10 7.59 4.72
C PHE A 145 -10.15 7.22 5.76
N ALA A 146 -10.05 5.99 6.25
CA ALA A 146 -10.79 5.48 7.37
C ALA A 146 -9.86 4.62 8.23
N THR A 147 -9.58 5.10 9.44
CA THR A 147 -8.78 4.39 10.43
C THR A 147 -9.59 4.11 11.67
N LYS A 148 -9.49 2.89 12.19
CA LYS A 148 -10.12 2.51 13.46
C LYS A 148 -9.25 1.53 14.20
N GLY A 149 -9.33 1.51 15.52
CA GLY A 149 -8.58 0.57 16.31
C GLY A 149 -8.77 0.74 17.79
N SER A 150 -8.05 -0.08 18.53
CA SER A 150 -8.05 -0.12 19.98
C SER A 150 -6.65 -0.42 20.49
N SER A 151 -6.31 0.19 21.63
CA SER A 151 -5.11 -0.10 22.40
C SER A 151 -5.45 -0.04 23.90
N ALA A 152 -4.45 -0.22 24.76
CA ALA A 152 -4.61 0.03 26.19
C ALA A 152 -4.94 1.52 26.52
N GLU A 153 -4.62 2.43 25.60
CA GLU A 153 -4.80 3.88 25.78
C GLU A 153 -6.18 4.37 25.31
N GLY A 154 -6.92 3.54 24.57
CA GLY A 154 -8.28 3.87 24.14
C GLY A 154 -8.68 3.25 22.80
N VAL A 155 -9.81 3.74 22.29
CA VAL A 155 -10.39 3.35 21.00
C VAL A 155 -10.45 4.58 20.11
N TRP A 156 -10.14 4.42 18.83
CA TRP A 156 -10.31 5.47 17.83
C TRP A 156 -11.08 4.98 16.62
N ASP A 157 -11.80 5.90 15.98
CA ASP A 157 -12.47 5.72 14.68
C ASP A 157 -12.50 7.09 13.99
N TYR A 158 -11.57 7.29 13.06
CA TYR A 158 -11.42 8.53 12.31
C TYR A 158 -11.66 8.28 10.83
N LYS A 159 -12.38 9.21 10.21
CA LYS A 159 -12.55 9.28 8.76
C LYS A 159 -12.28 10.70 8.30
N GLY A 160 -11.73 10.81 7.11
CA GLY A 160 -11.37 12.11 6.59
C GLY A 160 -10.93 12.07 5.15
N THR A 161 -10.48 13.24 4.70
CA THR A 161 -9.91 13.44 3.37
C THR A 161 -8.52 14.04 3.49
N ILE A 162 -7.70 13.79 2.48
CA ILE A 162 -6.40 14.38 2.28
C ILE A 162 -6.46 15.05 0.91
N LEU A 163 -6.18 16.34 0.85
CA LEU A 163 -5.95 17.07 -0.39
C LEU A 163 -4.44 17.30 -0.51
N PHE A 164 -3.84 16.79 -1.58
CA PHE A 164 -2.42 16.98 -1.84
C PHE A 164 -2.19 18.32 -2.53
N LEU A 165 -1.16 19.03 -2.07
CA LEU A 165 -0.82 20.38 -2.47
C LEU A 165 0.66 20.42 -2.89
N PRO A 166 1.05 21.32 -3.81
CA PRO A 166 2.45 21.50 -4.16
C PRO A 166 3.33 21.84 -2.96
N ASN A 167 4.65 21.66 -3.13
CA ASN A 167 5.67 21.87 -2.10
C ASN A 167 5.58 20.85 -0.97
N HIS A 168 5.27 19.60 -1.30
CA HIS A 168 5.16 18.49 -0.36
C HIS A 168 4.15 18.73 0.76
N GLN A 169 3.05 19.43 0.48
CA GLN A 169 2.04 19.72 1.49
C GLN A 169 0.79 18.86 1.31
N ALA A 170 0.09 18.62 2.42
CA ALA A 170 -1.22 18.01 2.40
C ALA A 170 -2.15 18.68 3.40
N LYS A 171 -3.37 18.95 2.96
CA LYS A 171 -4.47 19.40 3.81
C LYS A 171 -5.31 18.19 4.21
N ILE A 172 -5.25 17.84 5.48
CA ILE A 172 -5.98 16.72 6.09
C ILE A 172 -7.23 17.28 6.75
N THR A 173 -8.41 16.76 6.39
CA THR A 173 -9.69 17.16 6.98
C THR A 173 -10.29 16.00 7.77
N ILE A 174 -10.48 16.18 9.07
CA ILE A 174 -11.12 15.22 9.98
C ILE A 174 -12.29 15.92 10.66
N ASN A 175 -13.49 15.33 10.60
CA ASN A 175 -14.69 15.88 11.23
C ASN A 175 -14.93 17.37 10.88
N GLY A 176 -14.65 17.76 9.62
CA GLY A 176 -14.79 19.14 9.13
C GLY A 176 -13.67 20.10 9.53
N THR A 177 -12.75 19.70 10.43
CA THR A 177 -11.58 20.52 10.79
C THR A 177 -10.42 20.16 9.88
N ALA A 178 -9.78 21.18 9.30
CA ALA A 178 -8.67 20.99 8.37
C ALA A 178 -7.35 21.43 8.97
N PHE A 179 -6.31 20.64 8.72
CA PHE A 179 -4.95 20.85 9.15
C PHE A 179 -4.03 20.70 7.94
N THR A 180 -3.07 21.61 7.76
CA THR A 180 -2.08 21.50 6.70
C THR A 180 -0.77 21.00 7.30
N TYR A 181 -0.16 20.02 6.65
CA TYR A 181 1.11 19.45 7.06
C TYR A 181 2.07 19.40 5.88
N ASP A 182 3.36 19.56 6.20
CA ASP A 182 4.46 19.21 5.31
C ASP A 182 4.71 17.69 5.40
N LEU A 183 4.66 17.01 4.26
CA LEU A 183 4.77 15.56 4.12
C LEU A 183 6.21 15.04 4.30
N GLN A 184 7.21 15.90 4.21
CA GLN A 184 8.61 15.51 4.39
C GLN A 184 9.02 15.58 5.86
N THR A 185 8.52 16.58 6.59
CA THR A 185 8.86 16.84 8.00
C THR A 185 7.82 16.33 8.97
N GLY A 186 6.57 16.15 8.53
CA GLY A 186 5.42 15.82 9.39
C GLY A 186 4.95 16.98 10.27
N LEU A 187 5.44 18.19 10.03
CA LEU A 187 5.09 19.38 10.82
C LEU A 187 3.90 20.14 10.22
N ALA A 188 3.13 20.79 11.08
CA ALA A 188 2.04 21.66 10.65
C ALA A 188 2.57 22.94 9.97
N VAL A 189 1.84 23.45 8.98
CA VAL A 189 2.15 24.66 8.19
C VAL A 189 1.06 25.71 8.34
#